data_AF-A0A2G9Z9B1-F1
#
_entry.id   AF-A0A2G9Z9B1-F1
#
_cell.length_a   1.000
_cell.length_b   1.000
_cell.length_c   1.000
_cell.angle_alpha   90.00
_cell.angle_beta   90.00
_cell.angle_gamma   90.00
#
_symmetry.space_group_name_H-M   'P 1'
#
loop_
_entity.id
_entity.type
_entity.pdbx_description
1 polymer ?
#
loop_
_entity_poly.entity_id
_entity_poly.type
_entity_poly.pdbx_seq_one_letter_code
_entity_poly.pdbx_strand_id
1 'polypeptide(L)'
;MPKGIKTIIKLQIKGGAANPAPPVGPALGQHGVNIQDFCAKFNEATKDKGGDVVPVEITVYADRSFSFKLKTPPAAELLKKAAGISKGSGKPNLEKVGKISKAQIREIARIKMVDLNAYDIEAAMKIIEGTARQMGLVVE
;
A
#
# COMPACT_ATOMS: atom_id res chain seq x y z
N MET A 1 -29.89 -1.88 -9.03
CA MET A 1 -29.41 -3.28 -8.97
C MET A 1 -27.92 -3.27 -8.67
N PRO A 2 -27.40 -4.06 -7.72
CA PRO A 2 -25.97 -4.08 -7.43
C PRO A 2 -25.26 -4.65 -8.66
N LYS A 3 -24.33 -3.88 -9.24
CA LYS A 3 -23.53 -4.32 -10.39
C LYS A 3 -22.80 -5.61 -10.00
N GLY A 4 -23.09 -6.72 -10.69
CA GLY A 4 -22.47 -8.01 -10.41
C GLY A 4 -20.95 -7.91 -10.50
N ILE A 5 -20.25 -8.24 -9.40
CA ILE A 5 -18.79 -8.25 -9.33
C ILE A 5 -18.31 -9.50 -10.06
N LYS A 6 -17.46 -9.31 -11.08
CA LYS A 6 -16.86 -10.40 -11.85
C LYS A 6 -15.59 -10.91 -11.18
N THR A 7 -14.70 -10.01 -10.77
CA THR A 7 -13.47 -10.34 -10.05
C THR A 7 -12.93 -9.14 -9.28
N ILE A 8 -12.11 -9.41 -8.26
CA ILE A 8 -11.38 -8.39 -7.50
C ILE A 8 -9.89 -8.69 -7.65
N ILE A 9 -9.15 -7.73 -8.19
CA ILE A 9 -7.71 -7.83 -8.45
C ILE A 9 -7.00 -6.91 -7.46
N LYS A 10 -5.99 -7.42 -6.76
CA LYS A 10 -5.17 -6.64 -5.83
C LYS A 10 -3.77 -6.49 -6.42
N LEU A 11 -3.34 -5.26 -6.69
CA LEU A 11 -2.02 -4.96 -7.23
C LEU A 11 -1.28 -3.98 -6.31
N GLN A 12 0.04 -4.00 -6.39
CA GLN A 12 0.91 -3.03 -5.73
C GLN A 12 1.66 -2.27 -6.80
N ILE A 13 1.48 -0.95 -6.86
CA ILE A 13 2.04 -0.09 -7.91
C ILE A 13 2.68 1.12 -7.24
N LYS A 14 3.83 1.56 -7.76
CA LYS A 14 4.47 2.78 -7.29
C LYS A 14 3.62 4.00 -7.69
N GLY A 15 3.34 4.88 -6.74
CA GLY A 15 2.58 6.10 -6.95
C GLY A 15 3.22 6.99 -8.01
N GLY A 16 2.41 7.48 -8.94
CA GLY A 16 2.83 8.30 -10.08
C GLY A 16 3.61 7.56 -11.17
N ALA A 17 3.81 6.26 -11.05
CA ALA A 17 4.60 5.44 -11.99
C ALA A 17 3.85 4.18 -12.44
N ALA A 18 2.52 4.23 -12.54
CA ALA A 18 1.73 3.15 -13.13
C ALA A 18 2.01 3.05 -14.62
N ASN A 19 2.64 1.95 -15.03
CA ASN A 19 2.93 1.62 -16.42
C ASN A 19 2.24 0.32 -16.82
N PRO A 20 1.90 0.14 -18.11
CA PRO A 20 1.31 -1.09 -18.64
C PRO A 20 2.28 -2.29 -18.65
N ALA A 21 3.48 -2.14 -18.10
CA ALA A 21 4.49 -3.18 -18.00
C ALA A 21 4.02 -4.41 -17.19
N PRO A 22 4.62 -5.60 -17.40
CA PRO A 22 4.33 -6.80 -16.61
C PRO A 22 4.77 -6.56 -15.15
N PRO A 23 3.85 -6.21 -14.24
CA PRO A 23 2.81 -7.09 -13.68
C PRO A 23 1.36 -6.55 -13.77
N VAL A 24 1.17 -5.32 -14.23
CA VAL A 24 -0.15 -4.65 -14.29
C VAL A 24 -0.87 -4.99 -15.59
N GLY A 25 -0.13 -4.97 -16.71
CA GLY A 25 -0.67 -5.24 -18.05
C GLY A 25 -1.36 -6.62 -18.18
N PRO A 26 -0.66 -7.73 -17.88
CA PRO A 26 -1.27 -9.07 -17.95
C PRO A 26 -2.42 -9.25 -16.95
N ALA A 27 -2.27 -8.74 -15.72
CA ALA A 27 -3.23 -8.93 -14.64
C ALA A 27 -4.57 -8.21 -14.88
N LEU A 28 -4.54 -7.03 -15.50
CA LEU A 28 -5.74 -6.26 -15.86
C LEU A 28 -6.28 -6.64 -17.24
N GLY A 29 -5.38 -6.88 -18.21
CA GLY A 29 -5.73 -7.20 -19.60
C GLY A 29 -6.51 -8.49 -19.73
N GLN A 30 -6.18 -9.53 -18.95
CA GLN A 30 -6.91 -10.80 -18.93
C GLN A 30 -8.40 -10.66 -18.54
N HIS A 31 -8.76 -9.57 -17.86
CA HIS A 31 -10.12 -9.29 -17.41
C HIS A 31 -10.84 -8.24 -18.26
N GLY A 32 -10.20 -7.73 -19.32
CA GLY A 32 -10.78 -6.77 -20.25
C GLY A 32 -10.87 -5.34 -19.69
N VAL A 33 -10.02 -4.98 -18.73
CA VAL A 33 -9.94 -3.63 -18.16
C VAL A 33 -9.09 -2.74 -19.06
N ASN A 34 -9.48 -1.48 -19.24
CA ASN A 34 -8.67 -0.50 -19.97
C ASN A 34 -7.46 -0.08 -19.13
N ILE A 35 -6.29 -0.62 -19.48
CA ILE A 35 -5.03 -0.42 -18.75
C ILE A 35 -4.57 1.04 -18.81
N GLN A 36 -4.75 1.72 -19.94
CA GLN A 36 -4.31 3.11 -20.13
C GLN A 36 -5.13 4.06 -19.26
N ASP A 37 -6.46 3.89 -19.25
CA ASP A 37 -7.37 4.69 -18.42
C ASP A 37 -7.10 4.47 -16.93
N PHE A 38 -6.83 3.22 -16.53
CA PHE A 38 -6.40 2.90 -15.18
C PHE A 38 -5.07 3.57 -14.81
N CYS A 39 -4.04 3.47 -15.66
CA CYS A 39 -2.74 4.08 -15.42
C CYS A 39 -2.84 5.61 -15.27
N ALA A 40 -3.62 6.27 -16.13
CA ALA A 40 -3.84 7.72 -16.06
C ALA A 40 -4.51 8.13 -14.74
N LYS A 41 -5.65 7.52 -14.41
CA LYS A 41 -6.40 7.80 -13.17
C LYS A 41 -5.61 7.47 -11.92
N PHE A 42 -4.85 6.36 -11.94
CA PHE A 42 -3.98 5.99 -10.84
C PHE A 42 -2.86 7.02 -10.64
N ASN A 43 -2.18 7.44 -11.72
CA ASN A 43 -1.09 8.39 -11.62
C ASN A 43 -1.57 9.78 -11.15
N GLU A 44 -2.76 10.20 -11.58
CA GLU A 44 -3.38 11.44 -11.10
C GLU A 44 -3.73 11.36 -9.61
N ALA A 45 -4.40 10.29 -9.19
CA ALA A 45 -4.80 10.10 -7.80
C ALA A 45 -3.64 9.73 -6.84
N THR A 46 -2.49 9.32 -7.38
CA THR A 46 -1.27 9.04 -6.61
C THR A 46 -0.15 10.04 -6.85
N LYS A 47 -0.45 11.17 -7.50
CA LYS A 47 0.53 12.23 -7.79
C LYS A 47 1.15 12.79 -6.51
N ASP A 48 0.36 12.92 -5.45
CA ASP A 48 0.82 13.39 -4.13
C ASP A 48 1.58 12.31 -3.34
N LYS A 49 1.52 11.05 -3.79
CA LYS A 49 2.19 9.88 -3.18
C LYS A 49 3.33 9.37 -4.06
N GLY A 50 3.93 10.26 -4.85
CA GLY A 50 5.00 9.96 -5.78
C GLY A 50 6.15 9.19 -5.10
N GLY A 51 6.43 7.98 -5.61
CA GLY A 51 7.52 7.13 -5.12
C GLY A 51 7.15 6.10 -4.05
N ASP A 52 5.98 6.20 -3.42
CA ASP A 52 5.52 5.19 -2.45
C ASP A 52 4.78 4.04 -3.14
N VAL A 53 4.92 2.80 -2.65
CA VAL A 53 4.14 1.66 -3.18
C VAL A 53 2.70 1.77 -2.65
N VAL A 54 1.76 2.02 -3.54
CA VAL A 54 0.33 2.15 -3.24
C VAL A 54 -0.38 0.84 -3.64
N PRO A 55 -0.97 0.12 -2.68
CA PRO A 55 -1.81 -1.03 -2.97
C PRO A 55 -3.16 -0.54 -3.51
N VAL A 56 -3.61 -1.17 -4.59
CA VAL A 56 -4.85 -0.83 -5.27
C VAL A 56 -5.70 -2.07 -5.43
N GLU A 57 -6.98 -1.93 -5.07
CA GLU A 57 -7.98 -2.99 -5.24
C GLU A 57 -8.89 -2.60 -6.40
N ILE A 58 -8.82 -3.36 -7.50
CA ILE A 58 -9.60 -3.15 -8.71
C ILE A 58 -10.75 -4.15 -8.71
N THR A 59 -11.96 -3.65 -8.59
CA THR A 59 -13.19 -4.42 -8.76
C THR A 59 -13.61 -4.33 -10.23
N VAL A 60 -13.64 -5.48 -10.90
CA VAL A 60 -14.14 -5.59 -12.28
C VAL A 60 -15.58 -6.07 -12.22
N TYR A 61 -16.47 -5.38 -12.90
CA TYR A 61 -17.90 -5.72 -12.99
C TYR A 61 -18.19 -6.53 -14.27
N ALA A 62 -19.35 -7.19 -14.30
CA ALA A 62 -19.77 -8.01 -15.44
C ALA A 62 -19.93 -7.22 -16.76
N ASP A 63 -20.23 -5.91 -16.68
CA ASP A 63 -20.36 -4.98 -17.80
C ASP A 63 -19.01 -4.49 -18.36
N ARG A 64 -17.88 -5.08 -17.91
CA ARG A 64 -16.50 -4.64 -18.21
C ARG A 64 -16.16 -3.25 -17.66
N SER A 65 -17.02 -2.65 -16.85
CA SER A 65 -16.63 -1.49 -16.06
C SER A 65 -15.71 -1.92 -14.92
N PHE A 66 -14.86 -1.01 -14.46
CA PHE A 66 -13.97 -1.22 -13.34
C PHE A 66 -14.08 -0.07 -12.35
N SER A 67 -13.97 -0.39 -11.07
CA SER A 67 -13.77 0.57 -9.99
C SER A 67 -12.46 0.22 -9.30
N PHE A 68 -11.66 1.20 -8.94
CA PHE A 68 -10.46 0.96 -8.16
C PHE A 68 -10.51 1.77 -6.86
N LYS A 69 -10.02 1.17 -5.78
CA LYS A 69 -9.83 1.85 -4.50
C LYS A 69 -8.34 1.86 -4.17
N LEU A 70 -7.80 3.06 -4.01
CA LEU A 70 -6.45 3.27 -3.52
C LEU A 70 -6.44 3.08 -2.01
N LYS A 71 -5.61 2.17 -1.53
CA LYS A 71 -5.32 2.03 -0.10
C LYS A 71 -4.05 2.80 0.24
N THR A 72 -3.82 3.10 1.51
CA THR A 72 -2.54 3.66 1.95
C THR A 72 -1.40 2.67 1.73
N PRO A 73 -0.17 3.20 1.57
CA PRO A 73 1.02 2.38 1.46
C PRO A 73 1.12 1.33 2.59
N PRO A 74 1.73 0.16 2.33
CA PRO A 74 2.00 -0.82 3.36
C PRO A 74 2.80 -0.18 4.50
N ALA A 75 2.45 -0.53 5.74
CA ALA A 75 3.20 -0.06 6.91
C ALA A 75 4.69 -0.40 6.77
N ALA A 76 5.01 -1.56 6.18
CA ALA A 76 6.38 -1.98 5.93
C ALA A 76 7.19 -1.02 5.05
N GLU A 77 6.60 -0.45 4.00
CA GLU A 77 7.30 0.50 3.11
C GLU A 77 7.48 1.86 3.79
N LEU A 78 6.47 2.33 4.53
CA LEU A 78 6.57 3.56 5.32
C LEU A 78 7.63 3.45 6.42
N LEU A 79 7.68 2.29 7.09
CA LEU A 79 8.68 1.99 8.12
C LEU A 79 10.08 1.89 7.54
N LYS A 80 10.26 1.26 6.36
CA LYS A 80 11.54 1.24 5.64
C LYS A 80 12.03 2.64 5.30
N LYS A 81 11.14 3.48 4.77
CA LYS A 81 11.45 4.87 4.41
C LYS A 81 11.82 5.70 5.64
N ALA A 82 11.07 5.57 6.73
CA ALA A 82 11.33 6.28 7.98
C ALA A 82 12.61 5.82 8.69
N ALA A 83 12.94 4.53 8.60
CA ALA A 83 14.17 3.96 9.17
C ALA A 83 15.37 4.03 8.22
N GLY A 84 15.19 4.50 6.98
CA GLY A 84 16.26 4.60 5.96
C GLY A 84 16.80 3.26 5.46
N ILE A 85 16.03 2.17 5.60
CA ILE A 85 16.46 0.81 5.22
C ILE A 85 15.80 0.34 3.93
N SER A 86 16.53 -0.40 3.10
CA SER A 86 16.00 -0.96 1.83
C SER A 86 15.42 -2.36 1.99
N LYS A 87 15.89 -3.14 2.96
CA LYS A 87 15.41 -4.50 3.30
C LYS A 87 15.10 -4.61 4.79
N GLY A 88 14.00 -5.30 5.10
CA GLY A 88 13.69 -5.72 6.47
C GLY A 88 14.57 -6.88 6.93
N SER A 89 14.54 -7.19 8.22
CA SER A 89 15.28 -8.32 8.80
C SER A 89 14.78 -9.65 8.24
N GLY A 90 15.71 -10.50 7.79
CA GLY A 90 15.40 -11.88 7.39
C GLY A 90 15.11 -12.80 8.57
N LYS A 91 15.50 -12.40 9.79
CA LYS A 91 15.23 -13.10 11.05
C LYS A 91 14.67 -12.12 12.09
N PRO A 92 13.34 -11.95 12.14
CA PRO A 92 12.67 -11.07 13.10
C PRO A 92 13.16 -11.33 14.53
N ASN A 93 13.44 -10.27 15.30
CA ASN A 93 13.96 -10.29 16.68
C ASN A 93 15.43 -10.73 16.88
N LEU A 94 16.10 -11.34 15.91
CA LEU A 94 17.52 -11.72 16.00
C LEU A 94 18.41 -10.64 15.41
N GLU A 95 18.08 -10.17 14.19
CA GLU A 95 18.82 -9.12 13.52
C GLU A 95 18.01 -7.83 13.54
N LYS A 96 18.52 -6.84 14.29
CA LYS A 96 17.95 -5.50 14.34
C LYS A 96 18.52 -4.69 13.18
N VAL A 97 17.67 -4.34 12.21
CA VAL A 97 18.09 -3.70 10.95
C VAL A 97 17.99 -2.19 10.98
N GLY A 98 17.37 -1.61 12.02
CA GLY A 98 17.26 -0.16 12.15
C GLY A 98 16.53 0.26 13.42
N LYS A 99 16.46 1.57 13.62
CA LYS A 99 15.69 2.21 14.69
C LYS A 99 14.65 3.14 14.10
N ILE A 100 13.51 3.26 14.78
CA ILE A 100 12.47 4.23 14.43
C ILE A 100 11.97 4.91 15.70
N SER A 101 11.74 6.22 15.62
CA SER A 101 11.24 6.97 16.76
C SER A 101 9.73 6.83 16.93
N LYS A 102 9.23 6.95 18.16
CA LYS A 102 7.78 7.03 18.41
C LYS A 102 7.10 8.17 17.64
N ALA A 103 7.80 9.28 17.39
CA ALA A 103 7.28 10.39 16.60
C ALA A 103 7.00 9.97 15.15
N GLN A 104 7.94 9.27 14.51
CA GLN A 104 7.75 8.74 13.16
C GLN A 104 6.64 7.69 13.10
N ILE A 105 6.53 6.82 14.11
CA ILE A 105 5.42 5.86 14.20
C ILE A 105 4.08 6.59 14.27
N ARG A 106 3.98 7.69 15.02
CA ARG A 106 2.76 8.48 15.13
C ARG A 106 2.38 9.13 13.80
N GLU A 107 3.34 9.65 13.05
CA GLU A 107 3.10 10.19 11.70
C GLU A 107 2.62 9.11 10.74
N ILE A 108 3.29 7.95 10.72
CA ILE A 108 2.90 6.79 9.90
C ILE A 108 1.51 6.31 10.29
N ALA A 109 1.21 6.24 11.59
CA ALA A 109 -0.10 5.85 12.10
C ALA A 109 -1.19 6.83 11.67
N ARG A 110 -0.93 8.14 11.68
CA ARG A 110 -1.87 9.17 11.16
C ARG A 110 -2.14 9.00 9.67
N ILE A 111 -1.10 8.81 8.88
CA ILE A 111 -1.23 8.59 7.43
C ILE A 111 -2.04 7.32 7.16
N LYS A 112 -1.79 6.24 7.92
CA LYS A 112 -2.45 4.95 7.75
C LYS A 112 -3.82 4.86 8.42
N MET A 113 -4.20 5.82 9.25
CA MET A 113 -5.43 5.78 10.05
C MET A 113 -6.68 5.62 9.19
N VAL A 114 -6.67 6.16 7.97
CA VAL A 114 -7.78 6.08 7.02
C VAL A 114 -8.06 4.65 6.54
N ASP A 115 -7.07 3.74 6.61
CA ASP A 115 -7.20 2.33 6.24
C ASP A 115 -7.10 1.36 7.43
N LEU A 116 -6.78 1.87 8.61
CA LEU A 116 -6.74 1.07 9.83
C LEU A 116 -8.12 1.06 10.47
N ASN A 117 -8.57 -0.12 10.91
CA ASN A 117 -9.76 -0.24 11.76
C ASN A 117 -9.45 0.17 13.23
N ALA A 118 -8.53 1.11 13.43
CA ALA A 118 -8.14 1.58 14.75
C ALA A 118 -9.10 2.70 15.20
N TYR A 119 -9.64 2.58 16.40
CA TYR A 119 -10.51 3.61 16.99
C TYR A 119 -9.73 4.86 17.40
N ASP A 120 -8.46 4.68 17.80
CA ASP A 120 -7.62 5.74 18.34
C ASP A 120 -6.22 5.73 17.69
N ILE A 121 -5.55 6.88 17.70
CA ILE A 121 -4.17 7.00 17.18
C ILE A 121 -3.22 6.08 17.94
N GLU A 122 -3.42 5.84 19.24
CA GLU A 122 -2.59 4.92 20.03
C GLU A 122 -2.75 3.47 19.58
N ALA A 123 -3.99 3.03 19.27
CA ALA A 123 -4.23 1.71 18.71
C ALA A 123 -3.58 1.57 17.33
N ALA A 124 -3.67 2.62 16.50
CA ALA A 124 -2.97 2.66 15.21
C ALA A 124 -1.44 2.58 15.40
N MET A 125 -0.87 3.31 16.36
CA MET A 125 0.55 3.23 16.70
C MET A 125 0.96 1.81 17.09
N LYS A 126 0.20 1.11 17.95
CA LYS A 126 0.49 -0.29 18.33
C LYS A 126 0.52 -1.24 17.14
N ILE A 127 -0.37 -1.05 16.15
CA ILE A 127 -0.39 -1.86 14.92
C ILE A 127 0.89 -1.62 14.09
N ILE A 128 1.32 -0.36 13.98
CA ILE A 128 2.55 0.00 13.28
C ILE A 128 3.78 -0.52 14.05
N GLU A 129 3.81 -0.40 15.38
CA GLU A 129 4.87 -0.95 16.25
C GLU A 129 5.01 -2.45 16.10
N GLY A 130 3.89 -3.19 16.05
CA GLY A 130 3.89 -4.63 15.80
C GLY A 130 4.54 -4.98 14.46
N THR A 131 4.24 -4.20 13.43
CA THR A 131 4.87 -4.37 12.10
C THR A 131 6.35 -4.03 12.14
N ALA A 132 6.75 -2.95 12.81
CA ALA A 132 8.15 -2.56 12.99
C ALA A 132 8.95 -3.65 13.68
N ARG A 133 8.41 -4.24 14.75
CA ARG A 133 9.03 -5.35 15.47
C ARG A 133 9.20 -6.60 14.60
N GLN A 134 8.18 -6.93 13.80
CA GLN A 134 8.27 -8.06 12.85
C GLN A 134 9.34 -7.85 11.78
N MET A 135 9.62 -6.59 11.43
CA MET A 135 10.69 -6.23 10.48
C MET A 135 12.07 -6.13 11.11
N GLY A 136 12.19 -6.31 12.43
CA GLY A 136 13.46 -6.13 13.15
C GLY A 136 13.84 -4.67 13.36
N LEU A 137 12.88 -3.74 13.37
CA LEU A 137 13.10 -2.36 13.76
C LEU A 137 12.91 -2.20 15.27
N VAL A 138 13.83 -1.48 15.92
CA VAL A 138 13.71 -1.10 17.32
C VAL A 138 12.98 0.23 17.41
N VAL A 139 11.91 0.25 18.20
CA VAL A 139 11.18 1.47 18.52
C VAL A 139 11.85 2.13 19.73
N GLU A 140 12.29 3.38 19.59
CA GLU A 140 12.89 4.20 20.66
C GLU A 140 12.08 5.50 20.87
#